data_AF-A0A2E5JLB8-F1
#
_entry.id   AF-A0A2E5JLB8-F1
#
_cell.length_a   1.000
_cell.length_b   1.000
_cell.length_c   1.000
_cell.angle_alpha   90.00
_cell.angle_beta   90.00
_cell.angle_gamma   90.00
#
_symmetry.space_group_name_H-M   'P 1'
#
loop_
_entity.id
_entity.type
_entity.pdbx_description
1 polymer ?
#
loop_
_entity_poly.entity_id
_entity_poly.type
_entity_poly.pdbx_seq_one_letter_code
_entity_poly.pdbx_strand_id
1 'polypeptide(L)'
;MNSVSTDNLLQILPKIDALLDKKVTTDEIVESVRTVFEVMGARAPSQAALQVFYELLQDIPQCYIKELTTKVCKELPKTRPVPSDWVSRASDKIAALSLFKHAVRKELKGRGVTVGASKIPTHATPHIADPKHFH
;
A
#
# COMPACT_ATOMS: atom_id res chain seq x y z
N MET A 1 -22.86 3.52 28.09
CA MET A 1 -21.72 3.27 27.19
C MET A 1 -22.03 2.02 26.39
N ASN A 2 -22.33 2.13 25.09
CA ASN A 2 -22.60 0.97 24.24
C ASN A 2 -21.29 0.20 24.01
N SER A 3 -21.03 -0.82 24.82
CA SER A 3 -19.88 -1.70 24.62
C SER A 3 -20.06 -2.46 23.30
N VAL A 4 -19.11 -2.31 22.38
CA VAL A 4 -19.06 -3.12 21.15
C VAL A 4 -18.93 -4.59 21.56
N SER A 5 -19.83 -5.46 21.05
CA SER A 5 -19.80 -6.90 21.32
C SER A 5 -18.52 -7.55 20.77
N THR A 6 -18.06 -8.61 21.43
CA THR A 6 -16.94 -9.45 20.96
C THR A 6 -17.21 -10.01 19.56
N ASP A 7 -18.45 -10.43 19.27
CA ASP A 7 -18.85 -10.90 17.94
C ASP A 7 -18.67 -9.81 16.87
N ASN A 8 -19.01 -8.56 17.18
CA ASN A 8 -18.85 -7.45 16.25
C ASN A 8 -17.37 -7.21 15.94
N LEU A 9 -16.50 -7.30 16.95
CA LEU A 9 -15.04 -7.15 16.77
C LEU A 9 -14.47 -8.28 15.90
N LEU A 10 -14.92 -9.52 16.11
CA LEU A 10 -14.51 -10.67 15.29
C LEU A 10 -14.97 -10.54 13.83
N GLN A 11 -16.18 -10.04 13.59
CA GLN A 11 -16.71 -9.82 12.23
C GLN A 11 -16.03 -8.66 11.49
N ILE A 12 -15.45 -7.70 12.20
CA ILE A 12 -14.77 -6.54 11.60
C ILE A 12 -13.38 -6.91 11.06
N LEU A 13 -12.65 -7.82 11.70
CA LEU A 13 -11.28 -8.16 11.28
C LEU A 13 -11.18 -8.66 9.82
N PRO A 14 -12.01 -9.61 9.35
CA PRO A 14 -11.99 -10.04 7.95
C PRO A 14 -12.34 -8.92 6.97
N LYS A 15 -13.17 -7.96 7.39
CA LYS A 15 -13.51 -6.80 6.56
C LYS A 15 -12.32 -5.85 6.41
N ILE A 16 -11.54 -5.66 7.46
CA ILE A 16 -10.29 -4.89 7.39
C ILE A 16 -9.28 -5.62 6.51
N ASP A 17 -9.13 -6.93 6.67
CA ASP A 17 -8.22 -7.76 5.85
C ASP A 17 -8.59 -7.69 4.37
N ALA A 18 -9.88 -7.85 4.03
CA ALA A 18 -10.36 -7.72 2.66
C ALA A 18 -10.10 -6.32 2.05
N LEU A 19 -10.13 -5.26 2.86
CA LEU A 19 -9.80 -3.91 2.41
C LEU A 19 -8.30 -3.71 2.19
N LEU A 20 -7.46 -4.36 3.01
CA LEU A 20 -6.00 -4.32 2.89
C LEU A 20 -5.51 -5.18 1.72
N ASP A 21 -6.18 -6.29 1.42
CA ASP A 21 -5.81 -7.25 0.38
C ASP A 21 -6.50 -7.00 -0.97
N LYS A 22 -7.31 -5.93 -1.06
CA LYS A 22 -8.03 -5.60 -2.29
C LYS A 22 -7.03 -5.38 -3.43
N LYS A 23 -7.23 -6.10 -4.54
CA LYS A 23 -6.39 -5.95 -5.74
C LYS A 23 -6.47 -4.54 -6.31
N VAL A 24 -5.33 -4.02 -6.73
CA VAL A 24 -5.23 -2.77 -7.48
C VAL A 24 -5.93 -2.89 -8.82
N THR A 25 -6.55 -1.81 -9.29
CA THR A 25 -7.11 -1.75 -10.65
C THR A 25 -6.09 -1.26 -11.66
N THR A 26 -6.28 -1.61 -12.93
CA THR A 26 -5.45 -1.08 -14.03
C THR A 26 -5.43 0.44 -14.04
N ASP A 27 -6.57 1.09 -13.81
CA ASP A 27 -6.67 2.55 -13.78
C ASP A 27 -5.79 3.18 -12.69
N GLU A 28 -5.71 2.58 -11.51
CA GLU A 28 -4.88 3.08 -10.41
C GLU A 28 -3.38 2.94 -10.70
N ILE A 29 -2.99 1.86 -11.39
CA ILE A 29 -1.62 1.67 -11.87
C ILE A 29 -1.30 2.72 -12.93
N VAL A 30 -2.19 2.93 -13.90
CA VAL A 30 -2.02 3.93 -14.96
C VAL A 30 -1.90 5.34 -14.37
N GLU A 31 -2.79 5.68 -13.43
CA GLU A 31 -2.76 6.96 -12.69
C GLU A 31 -1.39 7.15 -12.02
N SER A 32 -0.96 6.14 -11.25
CA SER A 32 0.30 6.15 -10.50
C SER A 32 1.54 6.31 -11.39
N VAL A 33 1.66 5.49 -12.43
CA VAL A 33 2.81 5.51 -13.34
C VAL A 33 2.87 6.86 -14.06
N ARG A 34 1.74 7.39 -14.53
CA ARG A 34 1.71 8.71 -15.17
C ARG A 34 2.19 9.81 -14.23
N THR A 35 1.77 9.78 -12.97
CA THR A 35 2.23 10.75 -11.97
C THR A 35 3.75 10.70 -11.77
N VAL A 36 4.35 9.51 -11.70
CA VAL A 36 5.82 9.38 -11.58
C VAL A 36 6.51 10.03 -12.77
N PHE A 37 6.07 9.71 -13.99
CA PHE A 37 6.66 10.26 -15.22
C PHE A 37 6.50 11.78 -15.30
N GLU A 38 5.35 12.30 -14.90
CA GLU A 38 5.11 13.75 -14.84
C GLU A 38 6.04 14.45 -13.85
N VAL A 39 6.21 13.90 -12.64
CA VAL A 39 7.10 14.45 -11.60
C VAL A 39 8.57 14.46 -12.06
N MET A 40 8.97 13.42 -12.80
CA MET A 40 10.28 13.35 -13.44
C MET A 40 10.42 14.29 -14.64
N GLY A 41 9.32 14.83 -15.18
CA GLY A 41 9.32 15.61 -16.42
C GLY A 41 9.61 14.75 -17.65
N ALA A 42 9.38 13.45 -17.55
CA ALA A 42 9.52 12.50 -18.64
C ALA A 42 8.27 12.52 -19.54
N ARG A 43 8.43 12.03 -20.77
CA ARG A 43 7.31 11.82 -21.68
C ARG A 43 6.35 10.77 -21.13
N ALA A 44 5.05 10.97 -21.31
CA ALA A 44 4.05 9.99 -20.89
C ALA A 44 4.38 8.56 -21.39
N PRO A 45 4.20 7.53 -20.56
CA PRO A 45 4.48 6.14 -20.91
C PRO A 45 3.59 5.67 -22.06
N SER A 46 4.12 4.81 -22.91
CA SER A 46 3.34 4.15 -23.97
C SER A 46 2.40 3.09 -23.39
N GLN A 47 1.41 2.66 -24.19
CA GLN A 47 0.50 1.55 -23.82
C GLN A 47 1.28 0.27 -23.45
N ALA A 48 2.31 -0.07 -24.24
CA ALA A 48 3.15 -1.24 -23.98
C ALA A 48 3.92 -1.12 -22.65
N ALA A 49 4.44 0.07 -22.32
CA ALA A 49 5.09 0.31 -21.04
C ALA A 49 4.09 0.18 -19.87
N LEU A 50 2.88 0.72 -20.01
CA LEU A 50 1.82 0.58 -19.02
C LEU A 50 1.43 -0.88 -18.77
N GLN A 51 1.44 -1.73 -19.81
CA GLN A 51 1.18 -3.16 -19.65
C GLN A 51 2.24 -3.85 -18.79
N VAL A 52 3.53 -3.52 -18.99
CA VAL A 52 4.62 -4.04 -18.15
C VAL A 52 4.45 -3.60 -16.70
N PHE A 53 4.10 -2.33 -16.45
CA PHE A 53 3.81 -1.87 -15.09
C PHE A 53 2.59 -2.57 -14.49
N TYR A 54 1.57 -2.88 -15.28
CA TYR A 54 0.43 -3.66 -14.81
C TYR A 54 0.87 -5.03 -14.31
N GLU A 55 1.66 -5.76 -15.10
CA GLU A 55 2.16 -7.09 -14.74
C GLU A 55 3.00 -7.08 -13.46
N LEU A 56 3.80 -6.03 -13.26
CA LEU A 56 4.66 -5.87 -12.08
C LEU A 56 3.90 -5.45 -10.82
N LEU A 57 2.80 -4.70 -10.96
CA LEU A 57 2.12 -4.06 -9.84
C LEU A 57 0.77 -4.69 -9.48
N GLN A 58 0.20 -5.55 -10.33
CA GLN A 58 -1.13 -6.17 -10.12
C GLN A 58 -1.25 -7.00 -8.82
N ASP A 59 -0.14 -7.56 -8.33
CA ASP A 59 -0.09 -8.35 -7.10
C ASP A 59 0.08 -7.49 -5.85
N ILE A 60 0.36 -6.19 -6.03
CA ILE A 60 0.43 -5.24 -4.93
C ILE A 60 -1.00 -4.83 -4.55
N PRO A 61 -1.37 -4.92 -3.27
CA PRO A 61 -2.70 -4.48 -2.87
C PRO A 61 -2.91 -2.99 -3.16
N GLN A 62 -4.13 -2.67 -3.61
CA GLN A 62 -4.60 -1.34 -4.00
C GLN A 62 -4.15 -0.25 -3.02
N CYS A 63 -4.25 -0.55 -1.73
CA CYS A 63 -3.98 0.43 -0.70
C CYS A 63 -2.53 0.93 -0.72
N TYR A 64 -1.54 0.10 -1.09
CA TYR A 64 -0.12 0.47 -1.09
C TYR A 64 0.35 1.24 -2.33
N ILE A 65 -0.41 1.19 -3.42
CA ILE A 65 0.03 1.71 -4.73
C ILE A 65 0.33 3.20 -4.68
N LYS A 66 -0.55 4.00 -4.06
CA LYS A 66 -0.34 5.45 -3.98
C LYS A 66 0.79 5.84 -3.02
N GLU A 67 1.01 5.05 -1.96
CA GLU A 67 2.15 5.24 -1.04
C GLU A 67 3.47 4.95 -1.77
N LEU A 68 3.54 3.85 -2.52
CA LEU A 68 4.69 3.50 -3.36
C LEU A 68 4.97 4.62 -4.37
N THR A 69 3.96 5.09 -5.09
CA THR A 69 4.09 6.23 -6.01
C THR A 69 4.66 7.46 -5.32
N THR A 70 4.17 7.79 -4.12
CA THR A 70 4.68 8.94 -3.36
C THR A 70 6.14 8.77 -2.96
N LYS A 71 6.55 7.57 -2.52
CA LYS A 71 7.94 7.24 -2.17
C LYS A 71 8.85 7.37 -3.40
N VAL A 72 8.46 6.76 -4.51
CA VAL A 72 9.18 6.84 -5.79
C VAL A 72 9.33 8.30 -6.24
N CYS A 73 8.25 9.08 -6.21
CA CYS A 73 8.30 10.51 -6.54
C CYS A 73 9.22 11.31 -5.61
N LYS A 74 9.43 10.88 -4.36
CA LYS A 74 10.34 11.56 -3.41
C LYS A 74 11.81 11.24 -3.69
N GLU A 75 12.11 10.00 -4.06
CA GLU A 75 13.47 9.51 -4.28
C GLU A 75 14.03 9.88 -5.65
N LEU A 76 13.16 10.02 -6.66
CA LEU A 76 13.59 10.36 -8.01
C LEU A 76 13.92 11.85 -8.17
N PRO A 77 14.83 12.21 -9.10
CA PRO A 77 15.12 13.60 -9.43
C PRO A 77 13.85 14.30 -9.89
N LYS A 78 13.37 15.25 -9.08
CA LYS A 78 12.12 15.99 -9.36
C LYS A 78 12.42 17.12 -10.30
N THR A 79 11.70 17.17 -11.42
CA THR A 79 11.64 18.36 -12.27
C THR A 79 10.32 19.11 -12.08
N ARG A 80 9.32 18.48 -11.43
CA ARG A 80 8.01 19.06 -11.07
C ARG A 80 7.56 18.66 -9.66
N PRO A 81 6.73 19.46 -8.98
CA PRO A 81 6.17 19.10 -7.68
C PRO A 81 5.18 17.92 -7.81
N VAL A 82 5.09 17.08 -6.78
CA VAL A 82 4.06 16.03 -6.69
C VAL A 82 2.69 16.71 -6.54
N PRO A 83 1.66 16.30 -7.30
CA PRO A 83 0.31 16.85 -7.16
C PRO A 83 -0.19 16.76 -5.70
N SER A 84 -0.69 17.87 -5.17
CA SER A 84 -1.07 17.99 -3.75
C SER A 84 -2.24 17.07 -3.36
N ASP A 85 -3.10 16.75 -4.32
CA ASP A 85 -4.22 15.80 -4.22
C ASP A 85 -3.77 14.33 -4.15
N TRP A 86 -2.53 14.04 -4.52
CA TRP A 86 -1.94 12.69 -4.44
C TRP A 86 -1.59 12.29 -3.01
N VAL A 87 -0.96 13.20 -2.27
CA VAL A 87 -0.45 12.96 -0.91
C VAL A 87 -1.59 12.79 0.09
N SER A 88 -2.67 13.57 -0.06
CA SER A 88 -3.81 13.57 0.88
C SER A 88 -4.77 12.38 0.77
N ARG A 89 -4.67 11.53 -0.26
CA ARG A 89 -5.62 10.41 -0.47
C ARG A 89 -5.09 9.03 -0.06
N ALA A 90 -3.79 8.89 0.14
CA ALA A 90 -3.11 7.59 0.29
C ALA A 90 -2.72 7.25 1.74
N SER A 91 -2.23 8.24 2.49
CA SER A 91 -1.56 7.99 3.77
C SER A 91 -2.53 7.68 4.91
N ASP A 92 -3.71 8.31 4.94
CA ASP A 92 -4.57 8.23 6.12
C ASP A 92 -5.36 6.92 6.19
N LYS A 93 -5.71 6.34 5.04
CA LYS A 93 -6.60 5.18 4.99
C LYS A 93 -5.89 3.87 5.38
N ILE A 94 -4.66 3.63 4.92
CA ILE A 94 -3.88 2.43 5.29
C ILE A 94 -3.50 2.50 6.76
N ALA A 95 -2.94 3.65 7.18
CA ALA A 95 -2.54 3.85 8.57
C ALA A 95 -3.75 3.67 9.50
N ALA A 96 -4.90 4.27 9.17
CA ALA A 96 -6.13 4.09 9.94
C ALA A 96 -6.59 2.62 9.97
N LEU A 97 -6.61 1.90 8.84
CA LEU A 97 -7.03 0.49 8.80
C LEU A 97 -6.07 -0.41 9.58
N SER A 98 -4.76 -0.21 9.49
CA SER A 98 -3.76 -0.95 10.26
C SER A 98 -3.83 -0.64 11.75
N LEU A 99 -3.96 0.63 12.14
CA LEU A 99 -4.19 1.02 13.54
C LEU A 99 -5.49 0.43 14.07
N PHE A 100 -6.56 0.46 13.27
CA PHE A 100 -7.86 -0.07 13.67
C PHE A 100 -7.80 -1.60 13.84
N LYS A 101 -7.15 -2.32 12.92
CA LYS A 101 -6.87 -3.76 13.04
C LYS A 101 -6.09 -4.07 14.32
N HIS A 102 -5.08 -3.28 14.65
CA HIS A 102 -4.30 -3.42 15.87
C HIS A 102 -5.16 -3.18 17.13
N ALA A 103 -5.96 -2.12 17.14
CA ALA A 103 -6.85 -1.78 18.25
C ALA A 103 -7.90 -2.87 18.50
N VAL A 104 -8.53 -3.39 17.45
CA VAL A 104 -9.51 -4.50 17.55
C VAL A 104 -8.86 -5.76 18.11
N ARG A 105 -7.65 -6.10 17.67
CA ARG A 105 -6.90 -7.24 18.23
C ARG A 105 -6.54 -7.05 19.69
N LYS A 106 -6.13 -5.84 20.08
CA LYS A 106 -5.80 -5.52 21.48
C LYS A 106 -7.01 -5.67 22.39
N GLU A 107 -8.17 -5.19 21.94
CA GLU A 107 -9.44 -5.31 22.66
C GLU A 107 -9.88 -6.77 22.82
N LEU A 108 -9.83 -7.57 21.73
CA LEU A 108 -10.14 -9.00 21.78
C LEU A 108 -9.20 -9.76 22.72
N LYS A 109 -7.91 -9.44 22.70
CA LYS A 109 -6.93 -10.01 23.64
C LYS A 109 -7.25 -9.64 25.09
N GLY A 110 -7.66 -8.40 25.36
CA GLY A 110 -8.11 -7.96 26.68
C GLY A 110 -9.35 -8.71 27.18
N ARG A 111 -10.15 -9.27 26.27
CA ARG A 111 -11.33 -10.11 26.56
C ARG A 111 -11.04 -11.61 26.59
N GLY A 112 -9.77 -12.02 26.50
CA GLY A 112 -9.38 -13.43 26.50
C GLY A 112 -9.54 -14.17 25.16
N VAL A 113 -9.81 -13.46 24.06
CA VAL A 113 -9.96 -14.04 22.72
C VAL A 113 -8.64 -13.95 21.96
N THR A 114 -8.06 -15.09 21.60
CA THR A 114 -6.86 -15.17 20.75
C THR A 114 -7.25 -15.22 19.28
N VAL A 115 -6.90 -14.18 18.52
CA VAL A 115 -7.03 -14.17 17.05
C VAL A 115 -5.66 -14.44 16.43
N GLY A 116 -5.60 -15.38 15.48
CA GLY A 116 -4.37 -15.75 14.79
C GLY A 116 -3.66 -14.55 14.14
N ALA A 117 -2.33 -14.56 14.16
CA ALA A 117 -1.53 -13.54 13.50
C ALA A 117 -1.71 -13.65 11.97
N SER A 118 -2.54 -12.78 11.39
CA SER A 118 -2.53 -12.53 9.95
C SER A 118 -1.11 -12.11 9.56
N LYS A 119 -0.50 -12.84 8.61
CA LYS A 119 0.81 -12.58 8.02
C LYS A 119 0.78 -11.18 7.39
N ILE A 120 1.13 -10.16 8.16
CA ILE A 120 1.52 -8.88 7.61
C ILE A 120 2.81 -9.19 6.83
N PRO A 121 2.92 -8.85 5.53
CA PRO A 121 4.21 -8.94 4.85
C PRO A 121 5.12 -7.91 5.54
N THR A 122 5.92 -8.39 6.48
CA THR A 122 7.01 -7.64 7.08
C THR A 122 7.98 -7.36 5.96
N HIS A 123 8.09 -6.09 5.56
CA HIS A 123 9.22 -5.50 4.85
C HIS A 123 10.02 -6.46 3.94
N ALA A 124 9.79 -6.39 2.64
CA ALA A 124 10.82 -6.77 1.69
C ALA A 124 12.00 -5.79 1.89
N THR A 125 12.95 -6.20 2.73
CA THR A 125 14.27 -5.56 2.81
C THR A 125 14.90 -5.71 1.42
N PRO A 126 15.27 -4.62 0.72
CA PRO A 126 16.03 -4.77 -0.50
C PRO A 126 17.38 -5.37 -0.13
N HIS A 127 17.60 -6.64 -0.48
CA HIS A 127 18.93 -7.21 -0.56
C HIS A 127 19.64 -6.46 -1.69
N ILE A 128 20.35 -5.40 -1.33
CA ILE A 128 21.37 -4.81 -2.19
C ILE A 128 22.46 -5.87 -2.30
N ALA A 129 22.48 -6.59 -3.42
CA ALA A 129 23.60 -7.44 -3.77
C ALA A 129 24.83 -6.54 -4.00
N ASP A 130 25.85 -6.74 -3.18
CA ASP A 130 27.15 -6.10 -3.27
C ASP A 130 27.82 -6.46 -4.61
N PRO A 131 28.16 -5.51 -5.49
CA PRO A 131 28.83 -5.80 -6.75
C PRO A 131 30.34 -5.89 -6.49
N LYS A 132 30.75 -6.94 -5.79
CA LYS A 132 32.14 -7.38 -5.75
C LYS A 132 32.14 -8.87 -5.98
N HIS A 133 32.25 -9.28 -7.23
CA HIS A 133 32.89 -10.50 -7.73
C HIS A 133 32.55 -10.62 -9.22
N PHE A 134 33.27 -9.87 -10.05
CA PHE A 134 33.60 -10.32 -11.40
C PHE A 134 35.13 -10.39 -11.45
N HIS A 135 35.62 -11.62 -11.46
CA HIS A 135 37.00 -11.96 -11.82
C HIS A 135 37.07 -12.15 -13.33
#